data_AF-A0A1F3AWH8-F1
#
_entry.id   AF-A0A1F3AWH8-F1
#
_cell.length_a   1.000
_cell.length_b   1.000
_cell.length_c   1.000
_cell.angle_alpha   90.00
_cell.angle_beta   90.00
_cell.angle_gamma   90.00
#
_symmetry.space_group_name_H-M   'P 1'
#
loop_
_entity.id
_entity.type
_entity.pdbx_description
1 polymer ?
#
loop_
_entity_poly.entity_id
_entity_poly.type
_entity_poly.pdbx_seq_one_letter_code
_entity_poly.pdbx_strand_id
1 'polypeptide(L)'
;MRKSATLAIPAEKLPKELAAALDGCEEGAVYSVLIERMPQEDAAAILEMRTKVQEGLADIEAGDVLDAEDVHAELEKKFGYKIRQ
;
A
#
# COMPACT_ATOMS: atom_id res chain seq x y z
N MET A 1 -16.74 -21.87 12.66
CA MET A 1 -16.58 -20.80 13.66
C MET A 1 -15.99 -19.59 12.97
N ARG A 2 -16.70 -18.45 12.91
CA ARG A 2 -16.13 -17.21 12.36
C ARG A 2 -15.03 -16.74 13.32
N LYS A 3 -13.78 -16.65 12.83
CA LYS A 3 -12.61 -16.22 13.63
C LYS A 3 -12.47 -14.70 13.53
N SER A 4 -13.44 -13.98 14.09
CA SER A 4 -13.43 -12.53 14.21
C SER A 4 -13.44 -12.14 15.68
N ALA A 5 -12.66 -11.12 16.04
CA ALA A 5 -12.67 -10.52 17.37
C ALA A 5 -13.02 -9.04 17.24
N THR A 6 -13.90 -8.54 18.12
CA THR A 6 -14.20 -7.12 18.21
C THR A 6 -13.52 -6.57 19.45
N LEU A 7 -12.69 -5.54 19.29
CA LEU A 7 -12.00 -4.87 20.38
C LEU A 7 -12.52 -3.44 20.51
N ALA A 8 -12.79 -2.99 21.74
CA ALA A 8 -13.12 -1.60 22.03
C ALA A 8 -11.83 -0.85 22.38
N ILE A 9 -11.51 0.21 21.64
CA ILE A 9 -10.30 1.01 21.83
C ILE A 9 -10.72 2.46 22.10
N PRO A 10 -10.34 3.04 23.25
CA PRO A 10 -10.49 4.48 23.48
C PRO A 10 -9.73 5.29 22.44
N ALA A 11 -10.30 6.43 22.02
CA ALA A 11 -9.72 7.38 21.07
C ALA A 11 -8.23 7.66 21.29
N GLU A 12 -7.82 7.86 22.55
CA GLU A 12 -6.45 8.16 22.99
C GLU A 12 -5.45 7.03 22.69
N LYS A 13 -5.94 5.79 22.57
CA LYS A 13 -5.15 4.58 22.36
C LYS A 13 -5.28 4.06 20.93
N LEU A 14 -5.96 4.79 20.05
CA LEU A 14 -6.10 4.40 18.66
C LEU A 14 -4.76 4.55 17.93
N PRO A 15 -4.29 3.53 17.18
CA PRO A 15 -3.11 3.66 16.33
C PRO A 15 -3.21 4.87 15.40
N LYS A 16 -2.09 5.58 15.19
CA LYS A 16 -2.07 6.83 14.41
C LYS A 16 -2.58 6.64 12.99
N GLU A 17 -2.30 5.48 12.40
CA GLU A 17 -2.74 5.11 11.06
C GLU A 17 -4.26 4.98 10.97
N LEU A 18 -4.90 4.40 12.00
CA LEU A 18 -6.35 4.29 12.09
C LEU A 18 -6.99 5.64 12.43
N ALA A 19 -6.37 6.43 13.32
CA ALA A 19 -6.82 7.79 13.62
C ALA A 19 -6.78 8.70 12.39
N ALA A 20 -5.72 8.61 11.58
CA ALA A 20 -5.60 9.35 10.33
C ALA A 20 -6.65 8.92 9.30
N ALA A 21 -6.96 7.61 9.21
CA ALA A 21 -8.01 7.11 8.33
C ALA A 21 -9.43 7.54 8.73
N LEU A 22 -9.61 8.01 9.96
CA LEU A 22 -10.89 8.53 10.49
C LEU A 22 -10.94 10.08 10.49
N ASP A 23 -9.99 10.75 9.83
CA ASP A 23 -9.83 12.21 9.85
C ASP A 23 -9.68 12.81 11.27
N GLY A 24 -9.15 12.02 12.21
CA GLY A 24 -8.96 12.38 13.61
C GLY A 24 -9.77 11.49 14.58
N CYS A 25 -9.53 11.69 15.88
CA CYS A 25 -10.29 11.03 16.93
C CYS A 25 -11.19 12.04 17.64
N GLU A 26 -12.44 11.64 17.91
CA GLU A 26 -13.33 12.39 18.79
C GLU A 26 -12.90 12.20 20.25
N GLU A 27 -12.84 13.29 21.00
CA GLU A 27 -12.45 13.27 22.41
C GLU A 27 -13.47 12.48 23.24
N GLY A 28 -12.99 11.48 24.00
CA GLY A 28 -13.84 10.59 24.79
C GLY A 28 -14.54 9.47 23.99
N ALA A 29 -14.34 9.38 22.68
CA ALA A 29 -14.93 8.30 21.88
C ALA A 29 -14.27 6.94 22.16
N VAL A 30 -15.05 5.88 21.97
CA VAL A 30 -14.58 4.49 22.00
C VAL A 30 -14.93 3.83 20.68
N TYR A 31 -13.91 3.41 19.94
CA TYR A 31 -14.05 2.82 18.63
C TYR A 31 -14.09 1.29 18.73
N SER A 32 -15.02 0.67 18.00
CA SER A 32 -15.04 -0.78 17.82
C SER A 32 -14.18 -1.16 16.61
N VAL A 33 -13.10 -1.90 16.84
CA VAL A 33 -12.26 -2.45 15.77
C VAL A 33 -12.62 -3.91 15.55
N LEU A 34 -13.04 -4.24 14.34
CA LEU A 34 -13.26 -5.61 13.91
C LEU A 34 -11.94 -6.17 13.36
N ILE A 35 -11.42 -7.21 14.02
CA ILE A 35 -10.23 -7.94 13.58
C ILE A 35 -10.71 -9.22 12.90
N GLU A 36 -10.54 -9.29 11.59
CA GLU A 36 -10.83 -10.50 10.81
C GLU A 36 -9.55 -11.10 10.25
N ARG A 37 -9.48 -12.42 10.23
CA ARG A 37 -8.41 -13.12 9.53
C ARG A 37 -8.62 -12.97 8.04
N MET A 38 -7.73 -12.24 7.39
CA MET A 38 -7.67 -12.15 5.93
C MET A 38 -7.27 -13.50 5.32
N PRO A 39 -7.86 -13.91 4.18
CA PRO A 39 -7.36 -15.03 3.38
C PRO A 39 -5.89 -14.83 3.01
N GLN A 40 -5.11 -15.91 2.97
CA GLN A 40 -3.66 -15.81 2.72
C GLN A 40 -3.33 -15.26 1.32
N GLU A 41 -4.19 -15.54 0.33
CA GLU A 41 -4.03 -15.06 -1.04
C GLU A 41 -4.15 -13.52 -1.12
N ASP A 42 -5.16 -12.97 -0.45
CA ASP A 42 -5.38 -11.52 -0.39
C ASP A 42 -4.28 -10.81 0.41
N ALA A 43 -3.85 -11.42 1.53
CA ALA A 43 -2.76 -10.88 2.34
C ALA A 43 -1.42 -10.84 1.57
N ALA A 44 -1.12 -11.86 0.75
CA ALA A 44 0.08 -11.87 -0.07
C ALA A 44 0.04 -10.76 -1.13
N ALA A 45 -1.08 -10.58 -1.82
CA ALA A 45 -1.25 -9.54 -2.83
C ALA A 45 -1.13 -8.12 -2.23
N ILE A 46 -1.71 -7.88 -1.05
CA ILE A 46 -1.61 -6.59 -0.36
C ILE A 46 -0.17 -6.32 0.10
N LEU A 47 0.52 -7.33 0.62
CA LEU A 47 1.92 -7.19 1.01
C LEU A 47 2.81 -6.90 -0.19
N GLU A 48 2.64 -7.62 -1.30
CA GLU A 48 3.37 -7.37 -2.54
C GLU A 48 3.11 -5.95 -3.07
N MET A 49 1.85 -5.52 -3.09
CA MET A 49 1.47 -4.19 -3.54
C MET A 49 2.10 -3.11 -2.65
N ARG A 50 2.08 -3.30 -1.32
CA ARG A 50 2.70 -2.38 -0.37
C ARG A 50 4.20 -2.27 -0.61
N THR A 51 4.88 -3.40 -0.83
CA THR A 51 6.32 -3.40 -1.14
C THR A 51 6.61 -2.62 -2.42
N LYS A 52 5.88 -2.87 -3.51
CA LYS A 52 6.06 -2.13 -4.78
C LYS A 52 5.83 -0.63 -4.64
N VAL A 53 4.85 -0.21 -3.85
CA VAL A 53 4.61 1.21 -3.58
C VAL A 53 5.78 1.81 -2.79
N GLN A 54 6.32 1.11 -1.80
CA GLN A 54 7.48 1.58 -1.03
C GLN A 54 8.74 1.67 -1.89
N GLU A 55 8.98 0.70 -2.77
CA GLU A 55 10.06 0.72 -3.75
C GLU A 55 9.92 1.94 -4.68
N GLY A 56 8.74 2.13 -5.28
CA GLY A 56 8.50 3.29 -6.16
C GLY A 56 8.63 4.65 -5.45
N LEU A 57 8.24 4.75 -4.18
CA LEU A 57 8.47 5.97 -3.38
C LEU A 57 9.96 6.23 -3.14
N ALA A 58 10.74 5.17 -2.88
CA ALA A 58 12.19 5.28 -2.71
C ALA A 58 12.88 5.69 -4.03
N ASP A 59 12.44 5.15 -5.17
CA ASP A 59 12.98 5.52 -6.49
C ASP A 59 12.69 7.00 -6.82
N ILE A 60 11.49 7.49 -6.48
CA ILE A 60 11.15 8.92 -6.60
C ILE A 60 12.07 9.78 -5.72
N GLU A 61 12.30 9.38 -4.46
CA GLU A 61 13.18 10.12 -3.54
C GLU A 61 14.64 10.11 -4.00
N ALA A 62 15.10 9.00 -4.58
CA ALA A 62 16.43 8.87 -5.17
C ALA A 62 16.59 9.62 -6.51
N GLY A 63 15.48 10.08 -7.10
CA GLY A 63 15.47 10.69 -8.44
C GLY A 63 15.68 9.67 -9.58
N ASP A 64 15.52 8.37 -9.31
CA ASP A 64 15.61 7.29 -10.29
C ASP A 64 14.27 7.10 -11.01
N VAL A 65 13.78 8.20 -11.60
CA VAL A 65 12.51 8.27 -12.32
C VAL A 65 12.77 8.81 -13.71
N LEU A 66 12.33 8.05 -14.71
CA LEU A 66 12.41 8.43 -16.11
C LEU A 66 11.13 9.17 -16.52
N ASP A 67 11.27 10.14 -17.42
CA ASP A 67 10.11 10.71 -18.09
C ASP A 67 9.59 9.77 -19.19
N ALA A 68 8.42 10.09 -19.74
CA ALA A 68 7.76 9.22 -20.72
C ALA A 68 8.56 9.04 -22.02
N GLU A 69 9.35 10.04 -22.42
CA GLU A 69 10.16 10.00 -23.63
C GLU A 69 11.42 9.14 -23.41
N ASP A 70 12.05 9.27 -22.25
CA ASP A 70 13.17 8.44 -21.80
C ASP A 70 12.78 6.97 -21.68
N VAL A 71 11.60 6.69 -21.12
CA VAL A 71 11.04 5.32 -21.06
C VAL A 71 10.84 4.77 -22.46
N HIS A 72 10.31 5.56 -23.39
CA HIS A 72 10.09 5.10 -24.77
C HIS A 72 11.41 4.76 -25.47
N ALA A 73 12.42 5.62 -25.34
CA ALA A 73 13.74 5.40 -25.93
C ALA A 73 14.45 4.17 -25.33
N GLU A 74 14.37 3.98 -24.01
CA GLU A 74 14.86 2.78 -23.30
C GLU A 74 14.19 1.49 -23.81
N LEU A 75 12.87 1.51 -23.98
CA LEU A 75 12.09 0.37 -24.46
C LEU A 75 12.38 0.06 -25.94
N GLU A 76 12.50 1.07 -26.81
CA GLU A 76 12.93 0.87 -28.19
C GLU A 76 14.34 0.26 -28.26
N LYS A 77 15.28 0.75 -27.43
CA LYS A 77 16.64 0.22 -27.37
C LYS A 77 16.68 -1.24 -26.88
N LYS A 78 15.86 -1.59 -25.90
CA LYS A 78 15.82 -2.95 -25.31
C LYS A 78 15.01 -3.96 -26.14
N PHE A 79 13.93 -3.53 -26.80
CA PHE A 79 12.95 -4.44 -27.43
C PHE A 79 12.70 -4.18 -28.92
N GLY A 80 13.02 -3.01 -29.45
CA GLY A 80 12.75 -2.62 -30.84
C GLY A 80 13.47 -3.48 -31.90
N TYR A 81 14.53 -4.21 -31.52
CA TYR A 81 15.26 -5.09 -32.44
C TYR A 81 14.57 -6.45 -32.72
N LYS A 82 13.56 -6.85 -31.94
CA LYS A 82 12.93 -8.18 -32.06
C LYS A 82 11.74 -8.27 -33.03
N ILE A 83 11.29 -7.16 -33.62
CA ILE A 83 10.07 -7.12 -34.46
C ILE A 83 10.40 -7.13 -35.98
N ARG A 84 11.68 -7.16 -36.37
CA ARG A 84 12.11 -7.12 -37.79
C ARG A 84 12.88 -8.37 -38.28
N GLN A 85 12.60 -9.56 -37.74
CA GLN A 85 13.07 -10.83 -38.31
C GLN A 85 11.91 -11.76 -38.64
#